data_AF-A0A328BTL3-F1
#
_entry.id   AF-A0A328BTL3-F1
#
_cell.length_a   1.000
_cell.length_b   1.000
_cell.length_c   1.000
_cell.angle_alpha   90.00
_cell.angle_beta   90.00
_cell.angle_gamma   90.00
#
_symmetry.space_group_name_H-M   'P 1'
#
loop_
_entity.id
_entity.type
_entity.pdbx_description
1 polymer ?
#
loop_
_entity_poly.entity_id
_entity_poly.type
_entity_poly.pdbx_seq_one_letter_code
_entity_poly.pdbx_strand_id
1 'polypeptide(L)'
;MSMLPSGEMSNKYDFDFWYNPSYANYYRLLEALEEFGINVDSYRNELSPNPKKSFFKHSFEDFTVDFLPKILGLGRFNDAFR
;
A
#
# COMPACT_ATOMS: atom_id res chain seq x y z
N MET A 1 -10.28 8.85 -9.84
CA MET A 1 -10.42 10.31 -9.63
C MET A 1 -10.43 10.54 -8.14
N SER A 2 -9.33 11.05 -7.60
CA SER A 2 -9.28 11.48 -6.19
C SER A 2 -9.93 12.87 -6.09
N MET A 3 -10.53 13.20 -4.94
CA MET A 3 -11.19 14.49 -4.72
C MET A 3 -10.36 15.26 -3.70
N LEU A 4 -10.02 16.51 -4.00
CA LEU A 4 -9.34 17.40 -3.07
C LEU A 4 -10.27 17.73 -1.89
N PRO A 5 -9.74 18.14 -0.73
CA PRO A 5 -10.57 18.62 0.38
C PRO A 5 -11.48 19.80 0.01
N SER A 6 -11.13 20.53 -1.05
CA SER A 6 -11.94 21.60 -1.65
C SER A 6 -13.15 21.12 -2.45
N GLY A 7 -13.27 19.81 -2.72
CA GLY A 7 -14.30 19.21 -3.57
C GLY A 7 -13.96 19.20 -5.07
N GLU A 8 -12.81 19.77 -5.45
CA GLU A 8 -12.31 19.72 -6.83
C GLU A 8 -11.77 18.32 -7.16
N MET A 9 -11.93 17.90 -8.42
CA MET A 9 -11.29 16.67 -8.87
C MET A 9 -9.79 16.88 -8.96
N SER A 10 -9.05 16.04 -8.24
CA SER A 10 -7.62 15.98 -8.34
C SER A 10 -7.24 15.36 -9.68
N ASN A 11 -6.38 16.07 -10.43
CA ASN A 11 -5.74 15.54 -11.64
C ASN A 11 -4.66 14.49 -11.31
N LYS A 12 -4.40 14.25 -10.02
CA LYS A 12 -3.43 13.27 -9.55
C LYS A 12 -4.05 11.87 -9.53
N TYR A 13 -3.50 10.98 -10.35
CA TYR A 13 -3.98 9.60 -10.44
C TYR A 13 -3.58 8.82 -9.19
N ASP A 14 -4.36 7.78 -8.87
CA ASP A 14 -4.09 6.91 -7.72
C ASP A 14 -4.01 5.46 -8.19
N PHE A 15 -2.97 4.75 -7.75
CA PHE A 15 -2.70 3.37 -8.10
C PHE A 15 -2.62 2.49 -6.86
N ASP A 16 -3.67 1.69 -6.65
CA ASP A 16 -3.75 0.74 -5.56
C ASP A 16 -3.33 -0.66 -6.01
N PHE A 17 -2.35 -1.25 -5.32
CA PHE A 17 -1.90 -2.61 -5.54
C PHE A 17 -2.10 -3.44 -4.29
N TRP A 18 -2.97 -4.44 -4.38
CA TRP A 18 -3.06 -5.46 -3.34
C TRP A 18 -2.00 -6.55 -3.57
N TYR A 19 -1.24 -6.86 -2.52
CA TYR A 19 -0.23 -7.90 -2.56
C TYR A 19 -0.51 -8.98 -1.51
N ASN A 20 -0.02 -10.19 -1.74
CA ASN A 20 -0.07 -11.25 -0.74
C ASN A 20 1.01 -11.00 0.33
N PRO A 21 0.67 -10.68 1.59
CA PRO A 21 1.60 -10.21 2.61
C PRO A 21 2.35 -11.36 3.31
N SER A 22 3.06 -12.15 2.52
CA SER A 22 4.07 -13.07 3.06
C SER A 22 5.38 -12.31 3.31
N TYR A 23 6.24 -12.82 4.20
CA TYR A 23 7.56 -12.24 4.42
C TYR A 23 8.39 -12.17 3.13
N ALA A 24 8.36 -13.24 2.31
CA ALA A 24 9.07 -13.27 1.04
C ALA A 24 8.59 -12.17 0.08
N ASN A 25 7.27 -11.99 -0.05
CA ASN A 25 6.70 -10.94 -0.91
C ASN A 25 6.93 -9.54 -0.34
N TYR A 26 6.90 -9.38 0.98
CA TYR A 26 7.23 -8.11 1.65
C TYR A 26 8.64 -7.65 1.27
N TYR A 27 9.66 -8.51 1.40
CA TYR A 27 11.02 -8.13 1.06
C TYR A 27 11.25 -7.95 -0.46
N ARG A 28 10.57 -8.74 -1.30
CA ARG A 28 10.58 -8.51 -2.76
C ARG A 28 9.94 -7.16 -3.14
N LEU A 29 8.89 -6.76 -2.44
CA LEU A 29 8.28 -5.45 -2.63
C LEU A 29 9.24 -4.35 -2.18
N LEU A 30 9.92 -4.48 -1.03
CA LEU A 30 10.93 -3.52 -0.60
C LEU A 30 12.05 -3.38 -1.63
N GLU A 31 12.55 -4.50 -2.18
CA GLU A 31 13.55 -4.51 -3.24
C GLU A 31 13.06 -3.78 -4.51
N ALA A 32 11.84 -4.06 -4.96
CA ALA A 32 11.26 -3.37 -6.12
C ALA A 32 11.06 -1.87 -5.88
N LEU A 33 10.66 -1.46 -4.67
CA LEU A 33 10.53 -0.05 -4.29
C LEU A 33 11.92 0.64 -4.27
N GLU A 34 12.92 -0.04 -3.74
CA GLU A 34 14.31 0.42 -3.70
C GLU A 34 14.90 0.58 -5.11
N GLU A 35 14.68 -0.38 -6.01
CA GLU A 35 15.04 -0.28 -7.44
C GLU A 35 14.35 0.87 -8.16
N PHE A 36 13.13 1.22 -7.72
CA PHE A 36 12.39 2.37 -8.22
C PHE A 36 12.88 3.72 -7.64
N GLY A 37 13.90 3.69 -6.78
CA GLY A 37 14.49 4.87 -6.14
C GLY A 37 13.78 5.34 -4.88
N ILE A 38 12.88 4.54 -4.31
CA ILE A 38 12.20 4.86 -3.06
C ILE A 38 13.07 4.39 -1.89
N ASN A 39 13.38 5.28 -0.95
CA ASN A 39 14.08 4.88 0.27
C ASN A 39 13.17 3.98 1.13
N VAL A 40 13.65 2.77 1.45
CA VAL A 40 12.95 1.77 2.29
C VAL A 40 13.70 1.40 3.56
N ASP A 41 14.72 2.17 3.94
CA ASP A 41 15.63 1.83 5.06
C ASP A 41 14.88 1.63 6.37
N SER A 42 13.85 2.44 6.62
CA SER A 42 13.04 2.33 7.83
C SER A 42 12.36 0.97 7.94
N TYR A 43 11.91 0.41 6.82
CA TYR A 43 11.22 -0.88 6.76
C TYR A 43 12.20 -2.04 6.80
N ARG A 44 13.33 -1.92 6.09
CA ARG A 44 14.35 -2.97 6.01
C ARG A 44 15.03 -3.21 7.37
N ASN A 45 15.16 -2.16 8.18
CA ASN A 45 15.82 -2.20 9.49
C ASN A 45 14.85 -2.53 10.65
N GLU A 46 13.57 -2.82 10.38
CA GLU A 46 12.65 -3.28 11.42
C GLU A 46 13.11 -4.64 11.98
N LEU A 47 13.20 -4.75 13.31
CA LEU A 47 13.62 -6.00 13.97
C LEU A 47 12.60 -7.15 13.79
N SER A 48 11.32 -6.82 13.65
CA SER A 48 10.24 -7.79 13.52
C SER A 48 9.11 -7.20 12.67
N PRO A 49 9.31 -7.09 11.34
CA PRO A 49 8.31 -6.50 10.46
C PRO A 49 7.06 -7.37 10.43
N ASN A 50 5.90 -6.72 10.30
CA ASN A 50 4.63 -7.43 10.19
C ASN A 50 4.00 -7.20 8.80
N PRO A 51 4.29 -8.04 7.80
CA PRO A 51 3.79 -7.89 6.45
C PRO A 51 2.27 -7.66 6.35
N LYS A 52 1.48 -8.27 7.23
CA LYS A 52 0.01 -8.14 7.22
C LYS A 52 -0.49 -6.74 7.63
N LYS A 53 0.38 -5.95 8.25
CA LYS A 53 0.13 -4.56 8.66
C LYS A 53 0.97 -3.56 7.86
N SER A 54 1.86 -4.02 7.00
CA SER A 54 2.77 -3.18 6.23
C SER A 54 2.06 -2.61 5.02
N PHE A 55 1.69 -1.33 5.14
CA PHE A 55 1.14 -0.50 4.08
C PHE A 55 2.22 0.46 3.59
N PHE A 56 2.40 0.55 2.28
CA PHE A 56 3.38 1.44 1.65
C PHE A 56 2.65 2.46 0.79
N LYS A 57 2.86 3.73 1.08
CA LYS A 57 2.29 4.84 0.30
C LYS A 57 3.41 5.73 -0.18
N HIS A 58 3.42 6.00 -1.47
CA HIS A 58 4.35 6.95 -2.07
C HIS A 58 3.62 7.94 -2.96
N SER A 59 4.09 9.19 -2.96
CA SER A 59 3.50 10.27 -3.74
C SER A 59 4.54 10.82 -4.71
N PHE A 60 4.28 10.67 -6.00
CA PHE A 60 5.03 11.33 -7.08
C PHE A 60 4.37 12.66 -7.43
N GLU A 61 4.89 13.37 -8.42
CA GLU A 61 4.27 14.62 -8.91
C GLU A 61 2.87 14.34 -9.48
N ASP A 62 2.78 13.40 -10.42
CA ASP A 62 1.56 13.15 -11.21
C ASP A 62 0.62 12.09 -10.63
N PHE A 63 1.11 11.24 -9.72
CA PHE A 63 0.32 10.14 -9.17
C PHE A 63 0.74 9.74 -7.77
N THR A 64 -0.12 8.96 -7.13
CA THR A 64 0.14 8.25 -5.88
C THR A 64 0.12 6.74 -6.11
N VAL A 65 0.92 6.02 -5.33
CA VAL A 65 0.95 4.55 -5.35
C VAL A 65 0.83 4.03 -3.92
N ASP A 66 -0.12 3.12 -3.75
CA ASP A 66 -0.48 2.50 -2.48
C ASP A 66 -0.36 0.97 -2.61
N PHE A 67 0.46 0.33 -1.77
CA PHE A 67 0.59 -1.13 -1.69
C PHE A 67 -0.07 -1.65 -0.41
N LEU A 68 -1.15 -2.39 -0.60
CA LEU A 68 -2.09 -2.79 0.44
C LEU A 68 -1.92 -4.28 0.78
N PRO A 69 -1.62 -4.64 2.05
CA PRO A 69 -1.42 -6.03 2.46
C PRO A 69 -2.74 -6.80 2.61
N LYS A 70 -3.87 -6.08 2.65
CA LYS A 70 -5.18 -6.67 2.89
C LYS A 70 -6.26 -5.88 2.16
N ILE A 71 -7.22 -6.60 1.59
CA ILE A 71 -8.50 -6.04 1.19
C ILE A 71 -9.42 -6.11 2.42
N LEU A 72 -9.87 -4.94 2.91
CA LEU A 72 -10.88 -4.88 3.97
C LEU A 72 -12.23 -5.37 3.43
N GLY A 73 -13.03 -6.00 4.29
CA GLY A 73 -14.39 -6.42 3.90
C GLY A 73 -14.48 -7.72 3.09
N LEU A 74 -13.38 -8.48 2.93
CA LEU A 74 -13.43 -9.85 2.38
C LEU A 74 -14.02 -10.91 3.33
N GLY A 75 -14.54 -10.49 4.49
CA GLY A 75 -15.35 -11.39 5.32
C GLY A 75 -16.56 -11.86 4.52
N ARG A 76 -17.09 -13.06 4.81
CA ARG A 76 -18.37 -13.42 4.21
C ARG A 76 -19.38 -12.41 4.72
N PHE A 77 -20.30 -11.97 3.85
CA PHE A 77 -21.38 -11.06 4.24
C PHE A 77 -22.07 -11.52 5.54
N ASN A 78 -22.28 -12.83 5.68
CA ASN A 78 -22.90 -13.45 6.85
C ASN A 78 -22.10 -13.33 8.15
N ASP A 79 -20.78 -13.15 8.09
CA ASP A 79 -19.93 -13.00 9.29
C ASP A 79 -20.01 -11.57 9.87
N ALA A 80 -20.43 -10.59 9.06
CA ALA A 80 -20.52 -9.18 9.44
C ALA A 80 -21.93 -8.72 9.85
N PHE A 81 -22.98 -9.47 9.48
CA PHE A 81 -24.39 -9.09 9.66
C PHE A 81 -25.18 -10.05 10.56
N ARG A 82 -24.50 -10.80 11.44
CA ARG A 82 -25.14 -11.66 12.45
C ARG A 82 -25.00 -11.10 13.86
#